data_AF-K6XGB0-F1
#
_entry.id   AF-K6XGB0-F1
#
_cell.length_a   1.000
_cell.length_b   1.000
_cell.length_c   1.000
_cell.angle_alpha   90.00
_cell.angle_beta   90.00
_cell.angle_gamma   90.00
#
_symmetry.space_group_name_H-M   'P 1'
#
loop_
_entity.id
_entity.type
_entity.pdbx_description
1 polymer ?
#
loop_
_entity_poly.entity_id
_entity_poly.type
_entity_poly.pdbx_seq_one_letter_code
_entity_poly.pdbx_strand_id
1 'polypeptide(L)'
;MKTTLDLPDDLLRMARMRAAREDRTFKDVVTEALRDGLANRPESSHRTGRAGFPLITNRGPALPPDALSPDELAGILNDQDVQDHSW
;
A
#
# COMPACT_ATOMS: atom_id res chain seq x y z
N MET A 1 -6.24 -29.77 7.02
CA MET A 1 -5.48 -30.78 6.27
C MET A 1 -4.04 -30.79 6.77
N LYS A 2 -3.40 -31.96 6.87
CA LYS A 2 -1.95 -32.04 7.14
C LYS A 2 -1.24 -32.06 5.79
N THR A 3 -0.31 -31.14 5.60
CA THR A 3 0.42 -30.97 4.34
C THR A 3 1.90 -30.97 4.65
N THR A 4 2.68 -31.62 3.79
CA THR A 4 4.15 -31.56 3.82
C THR A 4 4.57 -30.67 2.65
N LEU A 5 5.33 -29.62 2.94
CA LEU A 5 5.84 -28.67 1.96
C LEU A 5 7.34 -28.56 2.16
N ASP A 6 8.10 -28.46 1.07
CA ASP A 6 9.50 -28.10 1.12
C ASP A 6 9.60 -26.58 1.33
N LEU A 7 10.24 -26.16 2.42
CA LEU A 7 10.34 -24.76 2.79
C LEU A 7 11.82 -24.41 2.99
N PRO A 8 12.35 -23.39 2.28
CA PRO A 8 13.69 -22.88 2.50
C PRO A 8 13.95 -22.53 3.97
N ASP A 9 15.16 -22.80 4.45
CA ASP A 9 15.53 -22.65 5.88
C ASP A 9 15.41 -21.20 6.38
N ASP A 10 15.70 -20.25 5.51
CA ASP A 10 15.52 -18.82 5.77
C ASP A 10 14.04 -18.47 6.04
N LEU A 11 13.11 -18.99 5.22
CA LEU A 11 11.67 -18.79 5.44
C LEU A 11 11.21 -19.43 6.75
N LEU A 12 11.70 -20.65 7.05
CA LEU A 12 11.39 -21.33 8.31
C LEU A 12 11.84 -20.49 9.51
N ARG A 13 13.07 -19.96 9.47
CA ARG A 13 13.63 -19.11 10.51
C ARG A 13 12.84 -17.82 10.67
N MET A 14 12.51 -17.14 9.57
CA MET A 14 11.71 -15.91 9.61
C MET A 14 10.33 -16.13 10.22
N ALA A 15 9.63 -17.18 9.79
CA ALA A 15 8.30 -17.50 10.32
C ALA A 15 8.34 -17.88 11.81
N ARG A 16 9.38 -18.58 12.28
CA ARG A 16 9.58 -18.87 13.72
C ARG A 16 9.87 -17.61 14.53
N MET A 17 10.72 -16.72 14.02
CA MET A 17 11.00 -15.44 14.69
C MET A 17 9.73 -14.59 14.81
N ARG A 18 8.92 -14.55 13.75
CA ARG A 18 7.64 -13.83 13.75
C ARG A 18 6.66 -14.42 14.77
N ALA A 19 6.54 -15.75 14.79
CA ALA A 19 5.72 -16.47 15.77
C ALA A 19 6.13 -16.15 17.21
N ALA A 20 7.42 -16.17 17.51
CA ALA A 20 7.94 -15.82 18.83
C ALA A 20 7.70 -14.34 19.20
N ARG A 21 7.85 -13.42 18.24
CA ARG A 21 7.65 -11.98 18.46
C ARG A 21 6.19 -11.61 18.73
N GLU A 22 5.26 -12.30 18.09
CA GLU A 22 3.82 -12.01 18.17
C GLU A 22 3.10 -12.86 19.23
N ASP A 23 3.81 -13.73 19.96
CA ASP A 23 3.23 -14.73 20.87
C ASP A 23 2.18 -15.63 20.19
N ARG A 24 2.50 -16.08 18.98
CA ARG A 24 1.63 -16.88 18.12
C ARG A 24 2.29 -18.20 17.75
N THR A 25 1.48 -19.16 17.30
CA THR A 25 2.03 -20.43 16.80
C THR A 25 2.60 -20.26 15.39
N PHE A 26 3.63 -21.05 15.06
CA PHE A 26 4.18 -21.11 13.70
C PHE A 26 3.10 -21.46 12.65
N LYS A 27 2.17 -22.35 13.02
CA LYS A 27 1.04 -22.73 12.16
C LYS A 27 0.17 -21.53 11.80
N ASP A 28 -0.15 -20.68 12.77
CA ASP A 28 -1.03 -19.52 12.53
C ASP A 28 -0.35 -18.51 11.62
N VAL A 29 0.94 -18.22 11.87
CA VAL A 29 1.75 -17.32 11.04
C VAL A 29 1.83 -17.83 9.60
N VAL A 30 2.12 -19.12 9.40
CA VAL A 30 2.20 -19.72 8.06
C VAL A 30 0.83 -19.73 7.37
N THR A 31 -0.24 -20.01 8.10
CA THR A 31 -1.60 -20.05 7.54
C THR A 31 -2.05 -18.66 7.08
N GLU A 32 -1.79 -17.63 7.86
CA GLU A 32 -2.08 -16.23 7.49
C GLU A 32 -1.26 -15.80 6.27
N ALA A 33 0.06 -16.03 6.29
CA ALA A 33 0.92 -15.68 5.16
C ALA A 33 0.48 -16.38 3.86
N LEU A 34 0.05 -17.64 3.93
CA LEU A 34 -0.51 -18.35 2.78
C LEU A 34 -1.85 -17.77 2.33
N ARG A 35 -2.75 -17.38 3.24
CA ARG A 35 -4.00 -16.70 2.85
C ARG A 35 -3.72 -15.40 2.13
N ASP A 36 -2.87 -14.55 2.69
CA ASP A 36 -2.57 -13.24 2.11
C ASP A 36 -1.87 -13.38 0.77
N GLY A 37 -0.95 -14.34 0.63
CA GLY A 37 -0.24 -14.62 -0.61
C GLY A 37 -1.13 -15.22 -1.70
N LEU A 38 -2.15 -16.01 -1.34
CA LEU A 38 -3.09 -16.59 -2.28
C LEU A 38 -4.25 -15.64 -2.64
N ALA A 39 -4.64 -14.76 -1.72
CA ALA A 39 -5.67 -13.73 -1.96
C ALA A 39 -5.11 -12.59 -2.82
N ASN A 40 -3.86 -12.19 -2.58
CA ASN A 40 -3.18 -11.21 -3.40
C ASN A 40 -2.54 -11.90 -4.62
N ARG A 41 -3.33 -12.13 -5.67
CA ARG A 41 -2.74 -12.31 -7.00
C ARG A 41 -2.05 -10.98 -7.33
N PRO A 42 -0.72 -10.92 -7.47
CA PRO A 42 -0.11 -9.73 -8.03
C PRO A 42 -0.56 -9.68 -9.49
N GLU A 43 -1.62 -8.93 -9.78
CA GLU A 43 -1.62 -8.10 -10.97
C GLU A 43 -0.26 -7.43 -10.94
N SER A 44 0.59 -7.72 -11.92
CA SER A 44 1.97 -7.26 -11.96
C SER A 44 1.99 -5.74 -11.83
N SER A 45 2.06 -5.25 -10.61
CA SER A 45 2.26 -3.86 -10.32
C SER A 45 3.69 -3.62 -10.75
N HIS A 46 3.82 -3.08 -11.95
CA HIS A 46 5.00 -2.36 -12.33
C HIS A 46 5.28 -1.43 -11.15
N ARG A 47 6.36 -1.70 -10.43
CA ARG A 47 6.83 -0.85 -9.35
C ARG A 47 7.24 0.47 -10.01
N THR A 48 6.29 1.37 -10.22
CA THR A 48 6.60 2.79 -10.25
C THR A 48 7.26 3.08 -8.91
N GLY A 49 8.42 3.72 -8.94
CA GLY A 49 9.34 3.81 -7.81
C GLY A 49 8.72 4.26 -6.49
N ARG A 50 9.47 4.08 -5.40
CA ARG A 50 9.08 4.43 -4.03
C ARG A 50 8.48 5.84 -3.96
N ALA A 51 7.16 5.95 -3.91
CA ALA A 51 6.54 7.09 -3.28
C ALA A 51 6.80 6.92 -1.78
N GLY A 52 7.61 7.80 -1.19
CA GLY A 52 7.82 7.86 0.27
C GLY A 52 6.55 8.25 1.05
N PHE A 53 5.45 8.47 0.32
CA PHE A 53 4.14 8.87 0.80
C PHE A 53 3.07 7.95 0.20
N PRO A 54 1.93 7.78 0.87
CA PRO A 54 0.81 7.03 0.31
C PRO A 54 0.37 7.65 -1.01
N LEU A 55 0.25 6.81 -2.04
CA LEU A 55 -0.31 7.23 -3.32
C LEU A 55 -1.82 7.32 -3.20
N ILE A 56 -2.35 8.54 -3.14
CA ILE A 56 -3.80 8.76 -3.19
C ILE A 56 -4.23 8.71 -4.65
N THR A 57 -4.83 7.60 -5.06
CA THR A 57 -5.36 7.43 -6.42
C THR A 57 -6.75 8.05 -6.53
N ASN A 58 -6.99 8.87 -7.54
CA ASN A 58 -8.33 9.35 -7.87
C ASN A 58 -9.15 8.19 -8.50
N ARG A 59 -10.38 7.95 -8.02
CA ARG A 59 -11.31 6.93 -8.56
C ARG A 59 -12.20 7.46 -9.69
N GLY A 60 -12.19 8.77 -9.94
CA GLY A 60 -12.95 9.41 -11.01
C GLY A 60 -12.18 9.50 -12.33
N PRO A 61 -12.87 9.85 -13.44
CA PRO A 61 -12.19 10.19 -14.68
C PRO A 61 -11.24 11.36 -14.46
N ALA A 62 -10.09 11.33 -15.13
CA ALA A 62 -9.18 12.47 -15.14
C ALA A 62 -9.92 13.70 -15.69
N LEU A 63 -9.70 14.85 -15.05
CA LEU A 63 -10.20 16.12 -15.58
C LEU A 63 -9.57 16.36 -16.96
N PRO A 64 -10.29 16.95 -17.93
CA PRO A 64 -9.70 17.33 -19.20
C PRO A 64 -8.45 18.20 -19.01
N PRO A 65 -7.42 18.09 -19.88
CA PRO A 65 -6.17 18.84 -19.75
C PRO A 65 -6.34 20.37 -19.75
N ASP A 66 -7.45 20.84 -20.32
CA ASP A 66 -7.85 22.24 -20.49
C ASP A 66 -8.93 22.68 -19.49
N ALA A 67 -9.37 21.79 -18.60
CA ALA A 67 -10.43 22.10 -17.65
C ALA A 67 -10.02 23.13 -16.58
N LEU A 68 -8.72 23.35 -16.41
CA LEU A 68 -8.21 24.34 -15.48
C LEU A 68 -6.80 24.81 -15.89
N SER A 69 -6.67 26.09 -16.19
CA SER A 69 -5.37 26.66 -16.54
C SER A 69 -4.47 26.83 -15.30
N PRO A 70 -3.14 26.88 -15.49
CA PRO A 70 -2.21 27.14 -14.39
C PRO A 70 -2.48 28.45 -13.64
N ASP A 71 -2.90 29.50 -14.36
CA ASP A 71 -3.17 30.82 -13.77
C ASP A 71 -4.46 30.80 -12.93
N GLU A 72 -5.51 30.10 -13.41
CA GLU A 72 -6.74 29.90 -12.64
C GLU A 72 -6.51 29.07 -11.38
N LEU A 73 -5.69 28.01 -11.48
CA LEU A 73 -5.23 27.23 -10.32
C LEU A 73 -4.52 28.09 -9.29
N ALA A 74 -3.60 28.96 -9.74
CA ALA A 74 -2.85 29.83 -8.86
C ALA A 74 -3.77 30.80 -8.11
N GLY A 75 -4.78 31.35 -8.79
CA GLY A 75 -5.81 32.19 -8.16
C GLY A 75 -6.57 31.46 -7.05
N ILE A 76 -7.08 30.26 -7.35
CA ILE A 76 -7.85 29.45 -6.38
C ILE A 76 -7.02 29.13 -5.13
N LEU A 77 -5.76 28.72 -5.32
CA LEU A 77 -4.87 28.38 -4.20
C LEU A 77 -4.54 29.59 -3.34
N ASN A 78 -4.31 30.74 -3.96
CA ASN A 78 -4.02 31.98 -3.24
C ASN A 78 -5.24 32.48 -2.45
N ASP A 79 -6.44 32.39 -3.03
CA ASP A 79 -7.69 32.74 -2.34
C ASP A 79 -7.93 31.85 -1.11
N GLN A 80 -7.63 30.55 -1.21
CA GLN A 80 -7.72 29.62 -0.09
C GLN A 80 -6.71 29.96 1.02
N ASP A 81 -5.47 30.27 0.66
CA ASP A 81 -4.43 30.65 1.63
C ASP A 81 -4.83 31.91 2.40
N VAL A 82 -5.44 32.90 1.72
CA VAL A 82 -5.99 34.11 2.34
C VAL A 82 -7.13 33.79 3.31
N GLN A 83 -8.03 32.86 2.96
CA GLN A 83 -9.12 32.42 3.84
C GLN A 83 -8.61 31.67 5.07
N ASP A 84 -7.63 30.79 4.89
CA ASP A 84 -7.07 29.98 5.98
C ASP A 84 -6.26 30.83 6.97
N HIS A 85 -5.75 31.99 6.53
CA HIS A 85 -4.93 32.90 7.34
C HIS A 85 -5.63 34.21 7.75
N SER A 86 -6.92 34.38 7.46
CA SER A 86 -7.72 35.46 8.04
C SER A 86 -8.14 35.10 9.47
N TRP A 87 -7.43 35.64 10.46
CA TRP A 87 -7.80 35.60 11.89
C TRP A 87 -8.69 36.79 12.28
#